data_AF-A0A0F8RZS6-F1
#
_entry.id   AF-A0A0F8RZS6-F1
#
_cell.length_a   1.000
_cell.length_b   1.000
_cell.length_c   1.000
_cell.angle_alpha   90.00
_cell.angle_beta   90.00
_cell.angle_gamma   90.00
#
_symmetry.space_group_name_H-M   'P 1'
#
loop_
_entity.id
_entity.type
_entity.pdbx_description
1 polymer ?
#
loop_
_entity_poly.entity_id
_entity_poly.type
_entity_poly.pdbx_seq_one_letter_code
_entity_poly.pdbx_strand_id
1 'polypeptide(L)'
;MKPLKGDKFYVRACDREFLEKGESGGAVSALLKFALESGSVDAVLGVRKGADLYDAVPVLITDPAEISDISGSLHCGTLLLSRLFSSYLGGAKDLKVAAALKGCDVMGLYELAKRGEVRLENILMLGLNCGGSISPEMARKMAVEKFAVDPDSVEKERISKGKFIFKTPEGEFSVPMDELEEEGYGRRSNCRRCKLKIPRQADLACGEWGVIGTEATFVEVCSAKGAELLEKAEASGAIEASSPVPKGLEVRGKIEQSMLNLAEEWREKDFRALGEGKASLKQLINETSRCIKCYTCIEVCPALPHAKPSDFTVDASGKVPPAFAFHTLRYSLVADSCINCGQCEELCPMDIPNALFMHSFAVELQELYGYRAGEDLSLPTVAPLEAFFHEKGQNKSGKR
;
A
#
# COMPACT_ATOMS: atom_id res chain seq x y z
N MET A 1 11.76 2.45 27.73
CA MET A 1 12.81 1.57 27.14
C MET A 1 13.77 2.41 26.30
N LYS A 2 14.89 1.85 25.80
CA LYS A 2 15.77 2.54 24.83
C LYS A 2 15.90 1.69 23.56
N PRO A 3 14.92 1.75 22.64
CA PRO A 3 14.83 0.87 21.51
C PRO A 3 15.88 1.21 20.45
N LEU A 4 16.34 0.20 19.72
CA LEU A 4 17.28 0.31 18.61
C LEU A 4 16.67 -0.30 17.34
N LYS A 5 17.21 0.08 16.18
CA LYS A 5 16.83 -0.54 14.91
C LYS A 5 17.05 -2.05 14.98
N GLY A 6 16.01 -2.81 14.63
CA GLY A 6 15.97 -4.27 14.69
C GLY A 6 15.24 -4.83 15.91
N ASP A 7 15.06 -4.02 16.96
CA ASP A 7 14.32 -4.42 18.15
C ASP A 7 12.85 -4.68 17.82
N LYS A 8 12.25 -5.57 18.60
CA LYS A 8 10.88 -6.06 18.40
C LYS A 8 10.16 -6.04 19.73
N PHE A 9 8.93 -5.52 19.73
CA PHE A 9 8.11 -5.32 20.91
C PHE A 9 6.68 -5.80 20.67
N TYR A 10 6.05 -6.29 21.73
CA TYR A 10 4.59 -6.26 21.87
C TYR A 10 4.23 -4.92 22.49
N VAL A 11 3.46 -4.12 21.76
CA VAL A 11 3.10 -2.76 22.16
C VAL A 11 1.58 -2.67 22.31
N ARG A 12 1.13 -2.11 23.43
CA ARG A 12 -0.29 -1.92 23.75
C ARG A 12 -0.55 -0.44 24.02
N ALA A 13 -1.66 0.09 23.52
CA ALA A 13 -2.14 1.41 23.90
C ALA A 13 -2.62 1.43 25.36
N CYS A 14 -2.30 2.49 26.09
CA CYS A 14 -2.85 2.71 27.43
C CYS A 14 -4.27 3.30 27.39
N ASP A 15 -4.60 3.99 26.29
CA ASP A 15 -5.94 4.52 26.04
C ASP A 15 -6.92 3.39 25.68
N ARG A 16 -8.00 3.28 26.46
CA ARG A 16 -9.01 2.23 26.31
C ARG A 16 -9.75 2.34 24.98
N GLU A 17 -9.97 3.54 24.46
CA GLU A 17 -10.67 3.72 23.19
C GLU A 17 -9.89 3.06 22.04
N PHE A 18 -8.55 3.19 22.04
CA PHE A 18 -7.70 2.56 21.03
C PHE A 18 -7.61 1.04 21.16
N LEU A 19 -7.79 0.50 22.37
CA LEU A 19 -7.89 -0.94 22.57
C LEU A 19 -9.19 -1.52 22.02
N GLU A 20 -10.30 -0.79 22.19
CA GLU A 20 -11.62 -1.23 21.74
C GLU A 20 -11.81 -1.05 20.22
N LYS A 21 -11.35 0.07 19.66
CA LYS A 21 -11.47 0.37 18.22
C LYS A 21 -10.33 -0.21 17.38
N GLY A 22 -9.16 -0.46 17.97
CA GLY A 22 -8.01 -0.98 17.26
C GLY A 22 -8.24 -2.40 16.72
N GLU A 23 -7.55 -2.76 15.63
CA GLU A 23 -7.61 -4.14 15.13
C GLU A 23 -6.85 -5.12 16.04
N SER A 24 -5.90 -4.58 16.79
CA SER A 24 -4.94 -5.31 17.61
C SER A 24 -4.73 -4.50 18.89
N GLY A 25 -3.53 -4.42 19.45
CA GLY A 25 -3.25 -3.67 20.69
C GLY A 25 -3.39 -2.14 20.64
N GLY A 26 -4.01 -1.54 19.62
CA GLY A 26 -4.21 -0.08 19.52
C GLY A 26 -2.93 0.76 19.34
N ALA A 27 -1.75 0.14 19.22
CA ALA A 27 -0.47 0.83 19.29
C ALA A 27 -0.28 1.88 18.18
N VAL A 28 -0.70 1.58 16.95
CA VAL A 28 -0.56 2.50 15.82
C VAL A 28 -1.32 3.81 16.10
N SER A 29 -2.58 3.73 16.52
CA SER A 29 -3.39 4.90 16.86
C SER A 29 -2.78 5.70 18.02
N ALA A 30 -2.33 5.03 19.08
CA ALA A 30 -1.68 5.68 20.22
C ALA A 30 -0.40 6.42 19.81
N LEU A 31 0.43 5.81 18.96
CA LEU A 31 1.66 6.40 18.46
C LEU A 31 1.39 7.60 17.54
N LEU A 32 0.37 7.53 16.68
CA LEU A 32 -0.04 8.65 15.83
C LEU A 32 -0.57 9.82 16.66
N LYS A 33 -1.42 9.55 17.65
CA LYS A 33 -1.92 10.57 18.59
C LYS A 33 -0.78 11.23 19.34
N PHE A 34 0.11 10.44 19.92
CA PHE A 34 1.30 10.95 20.61
C PHE A 34 2.18 11.82 19.71
N ALA A 35 2.44 11.37 18.47
CA ALA A 35 3.24 12.13 17.51
C ALA A 35 2.65 13.52 17.23
N LEU A 36 1.31 13.60 17.14
CA LEU A 36 0.60 14.86 16.91
C LEU A 36 0.55 15.75 18.16
N GLU A 37 0.19 15.19 19.33
CA GLU A 37 0.13 15.92 20.61
C GLU A 37 1.48 16.50 21.04
N SER A 38 2.56 15.77 20.77
CA SER A 38 3.93 16.21 21.08
C SER A 38 4.48 17.25 20.10
N GLY A 39 3.78 17.52 18.99
CA GLY A 39 4.28 18.37 17.90
C GLY A 39 5.46 17.73 17.12
N SER A 40 5.64 16.41 17.23
CA SER A 40 6.65 15.69 16.44
C SER A 40 6.30 15.70 14.94
N VAL A 41 4.99 15.73 14.64
CA VAL A 41 4.42 15.96 13.32
C VAL A 41 3.34 17.04 13.41
N ASP A 42 3.05 17.68 12.28
CA ASP A 42 2.05 18.74 12.17
C ASP A 42 0.66 18.18 11.84
N ALA A 43 0.60 17.01 11.19
CA ALA A 43 -0.64 16.35 10.80
C ALA A 43 -0.49 14.83 10.70
N VAL A 44 -1.62 14.12 10.72
CA VAL A 44 -1.71 12.68 10.49
C VAL A 44 -2.55 12.40 9.25
N LEU A 45 -1.97 11.75 8.24
CA LEU A 45 -2.74 11.20 7.12
C LEU A 45 -3.20 9.79 7.48
N GLY A 46 -4.52 9.59 7.53
CA GLY A 46 -5.14 8.31 7.83
C GLY A 46 -6.30 8.00 6.90
N VAL A 47 -7.01 6.91 7.22
CA VAL A 47 -8.22 6.49 6.51
C VAL A 47 -9.26 6.17 7.56
N ARG A 48 -10.43 6.79 7.46
CA ARG A 48 -11.59 6.48 8.29
C ARG A 48 -12.66 5.75 7.49
N LYS A 49 -13.59 5.13 8.21
CA LYS A 49 -14.81 4.56 7.64
C LYS A 49 -15.67 5.66 7.00
N GLY A 50 -16.17 5.41 5.79
CA GLY A 50 -17.09 6.28 5.07
C GLY A 50 -18.55 6.04 5.47
N ALA A 51 -19.44 5.93 4.48
CA ALA A 51 -20.85 5.66 4.75
C ALA A 51 -21.03 4.25 5.36
N ASP A 52 -20.21 3.30 4.90
CA ASP A 52 -20.14 1.94 5.43
C ASP A 52 -18.68 1.46 5.61
N LEU A 53 -18.49 0.19 5.99
CA LEU A 53 -17.17 -0.41 6.21
C LEU A 53 -16.35 -0.61 4.92
N TYR A 54 -17.01 -0.65 3.77
CA TYR A 54 -16.39 -0.85 2.47
C TYR A 54 -15.82 0.46 1.92
N ASP A 55 -16.34 1.60 2.39
CA ASP A 55 -15.89 2.94 2.02
C ASP A 55 -14.68 3.40 2.84
N ALA A 56 -13.53 3.50 2.20
CA ALA A 56 -12.33 4.10 2.77
C ALA A 56 -12.24 5.58 2.41
N VAL A 57 -12.20 6.47 3.42
CA VAL A 57 -12.09 7.92 3.23
C VAL A 57 -10.76 8.43 3.78
N PRO A 58 -9.83 8.92 2.93
CA PRO A 58 -8.63 9.60 3.38
C PRO A 58 -8.96 10.85 4.17
N VAL A 59 -8.27 11.05 5.27
CA VAL A 59 -8.40 12.24 6.11
C VAL A 59 -7.03 12.75 6.54
N LEU A 60 -6.89 14.07 6.59
CA LEU A 60 -5.74 14.73 7.19
C LEU A 60 -6.17 15.31 8.54
N ILE A 61 -5.71 14.70 9.62
CA ILE A 61 -6.07 15.04 10.99
C ILE A 61 -5.02 15.98 11.57
N THR A 62 -5.48 17.09 12.15
CA THR A 62 -4.64 18.05 12.89
C THR A 62 -5.06 18.19 14.36
N ASP A 63 -6.24 17.68 14.73
CA ASP A 63 -6.68 17.57 16.12
C ASP A 63 -6.44 16.14 16.64
N PRO A 64 -5.59 15.95 17.66
CA PRO A 64 -5.38 14.66 18.32
C PRO A 64 -6.66 13.92 18.76
N ALA A 65 -7.73 14.65 19.06
CA ALA A 65 -9.01 14.05 19.46
C ALA A 65 -9.66 13.21 18.33
N GLU A 66 -9.35 13.49 17.07
CA GLU A 66 -9.92 12.79 15.91
C GLU A 66 -9.18 11.49 15.55
N ILE A 67 -8.04 11.18 16.20
CA ILE A 67 -7.22 10.01 15.84
C ILE A 67 -7.97 8.67 16.04
N SER A 68 -8.93 8.60 16.95
CA SER A 68 -9.71 7.38 17.15
C SER A 68 -10.61 7.04 15.96
N ASP A 69 -10.91 7.99 15.07
CA ASP A 69 -11.75 7.79 13.87
C ASP A 69 -11.04 7.00 12.77
N ILE A 70 -9.70 6.94 12.79
CA ILE A 70 -8.87 6.17 11.85
C ILE A 70 -8.36 4.86 12.46
N SER A 71 -8.91 4.45 13.61
CA SER A 71 -8.53 3.21 14.29
C SER A 71 -9.24 1.99 13.68
N GLY A 72 -8.54 0.87 13.66
CA GLY A 72 -9.03 -0.38 13.08
C GLY A 72 -8.54 -0.61 11.65
N SER A 73 -8.81 -1.80 11.13
CA SER A 73 -8.45 -2.16 9.76
C SER A 73 -9.64 -1.99 8.82
N LEU A 74 -9.36 -1.48 7.62
CA LEU A 74 -10.31 -1.41 6.51
C LEU A 74 -9.69 -2.13 5.31
N HIS A 75 -9.88 -3.45 5.21
CA HIS A 75 -9.30 -4.25 4.12
C HIS A 75 -9.91 -3.91 2.75
N CYS A 76 -11.07 -3.25 2.75
CA CYS A 76 -11.74 -2.71 1.56
C CYS A 76 -11.17 -1.37 1.09
N GLY A 77 -10.25 -0.76 1.86
CA GLY A 77 -9.57 0.48 1.51
C GLY A 77 -8.47 0.27 0.47
N THR A 78 -8.86 0.18 -0.80
CA THR A 78 -7.97 -0.13 -1.93
C THR A 78 -7.11 1.03 -2.41
N LEU A 79 -7.12 2.16 -1.70
CA LEU A 79 -6.39 3.39 -1.99
C LEU A 79 -4.87 3.25 -1.91
N LEU A 80 -4.17 4.06 -2.72
CA LEU A 80 -2.73 4.30 -2.64
C LEU A 80 -2.46 5.71 -2.07
N LEU A 81 -2.21 5.77 -0.76
CA LEU A 81 -2.04 7.02 -0.02
C LEU A 81 -0.78 7.80 -0.42
N SER A 82 0.25 7.12 -0.93
CA SER A 82 1.50 7.78 -1.34
C SER A 82 1.30 8.88 -2.39
N ARG A 83 0.34 8.70 -3.32
CA ARG A 83 0.01 9.74 -4.31
C ARG A 83 -0.62 10.98 -3.69
N LEU A 84 -1.28 10.87 -2.54
CA LEU A 84 -1.87 12.03 -1.87
C LEU A 84 -0.80 13.00 -1.35
N PHE A 85 0.36 12.48 -0.96
CA PHE A 85 1.48 13.33 -0.52
C PHE A 85 1.94 14.29 -1.63
N SER A 86 2.20 13.76 -2.83
CA SER A 86 2.63 14.59 -3.97
C SER A 86 1.49 15.46 -4.53
N SER A 87 0.26 14.95 -4.54
CA SER A 87 -0.87 15.64 -5.19
C SER A 87 -1.52 16.72 -4.33
N TYR A 88 -1.58 16.52 -3.01
CA TYR A 88 -2.35 17.37 -2.10
C TYR A 88 -1.56 17.93 -0.91
N LEU A 89 -0.46 17.29 -0.50
CA LEU A 89 0.33 17.70 0.67
C LEU A 89 1.66 18.36 0.30
N GLY A 90 1.80 18.83 -0.95
CA GLY A 90 3.03 19.50 -1.42
C GLY A 90 4.29 18.65 -1.29
N GLY A 91 4.16 17.32 -1.31
CA GLY A 91 5.26 16.40 -1.10
C GLY A 91 5.79 16.33 0.33
N ALA A 92 5.04 16.82 1.33
CA ALA A 92 5.53 17.00 2.70
C ALA A 92 6.82 17.85 2.78
N LYS A 93 6.99 18.81 1.84
CA LYS A 93 8.20 19.66 1.79
C LYS A 93 8.25 20.66 2.94
N ASP A 94 7.09 21.21 3.31
CA ASP A 94 6.92 22.25 4.34
C ASP A 94 6.01 21.80 5.50
N LEU A 95 5.65 20.51 5.54
CA LEU A 95 4.74 19.91 6.53
C LEU A 95 5.29 18.56 6.97
N LYS A 96 5.37 18.30 8.28
CA LYS A 96 5.68 16.98 8.84
C LYS A 96 4.40 16.19 9.01
N VAL A 97 4.34 15.00 8.43
CA VAL A 97 3.13 14.19 8.40
C VAL A 97 3.43 12.79 8.90
N ALA A 98 2.64 12.29 9.86
CA ALA A 98 2.64 10.87 10.19
C ALA A 98 1.57 10.13 9.39
N ALA A 99 1.79 8.87 9.05
CA ALA A 99 0.78 8.05 8.38
C ALA A 99 0.91 6.56 8.71
N ALA A 100 -0.23 5.89 8.82
CA ALA A 100 -0.30 4.43 8.78
C ALA A 100 -0.35 3.96 7.32
N LEU A 101 0.66 3.20 6.87
CA LEU A 101 0.90 2.94 5.45
C LEU A 101 0.98 1.44 5.17
N LYS A 102 0.27 0.97 4.14
CA LYS A 102 0.46 -0.40 3.63
C LYS A 102 1.79 -0.47 2.86
N GLY A 103 2.30 -1.67 2.62
CA GLY A 103 3.58 -1.84 1.90
C GLY A 103 3.63 -1.14 0.53
N CYS A 104 2.54 -1.15 -0.25
CA CYS A 104 2.49 -0.42 -1.52
C CYS A 104 2.51 1.10 -1.37
N ASP A 105 2.00 1.63 -0.26
CA ASP A 105 2.10 3.07 0.04
C ASP A 105 3.56 3.43 0.33
N VAL A 106 4.27 2.63 1.14
CA VAL A 106 5.69 2.89 1.44
C VAL A 106 6.53 2.79 0.17
N MET A 107 6.37 1.73 -0.64
CA MET A 107 7.07 1.62 -1.93
C MET A 107 6.77 2.82 -2.85
N GLY A 108 5.52 3.29 -2.87
CA GLY A 108 5.13 4.46 -3.65
C GLY A 108 5.78 5.76 -3.17
N LEU A 109 5.93 5.95 -1.86
CA LEU A 109 6.66 7.10 -1.31
C LEU A 109 8.14 7.08 -1.71
N TYR A 110 8.79 5.91 -1.71
CA TYR A 110 10.17 5.79 -2.17
C TYR A 110 10.30 6.10 -3.67
N GLU A 111 9.40 5.61 -4.51
CA GLU A 111 9.41 5.94 -5.96
C GLU A 111 9.14 7.42 -6.24
N LEU A 112 8.28 8.06 -5.45
CA LEU A 112 8.08 9.51 -5.49
C LEU A 112 9.32 10.26 -5.01
N ALA A 113 10.01 9.78 -3.96
CA ALA A 113 11.18 10.42 -3.39
C ALA A 113 12.37 10.43 -4.39
N LYS A 114 12.58 9.31 -5.10
CA LYS A 114 13.57 9.21 -6.20
C LYS A 114 13.34 10.25 -7.30
N ARG A 115 12.11 10.73 -7.43
CA ARG A 115 11.69 11.75 -8.40
C ARG A 115 11.59 13.16 -7.79
N GLY A 116 12.00 13.36 -6.54
CA GLY A 116 11.96 14.66 -5.86
C GLY A 116 10.55 15.13 -5.46
N GLU A 117 9.57 14.23 -5.50
CA GLU A 117 8.15 14.56 -5.31
C GLU A 117 7.71 14.52 -3.86
N VAL A 118 8.44 13.79 -3.01
CA VAL A 118 8.19 13.76 -1.58
C VAL A 118 9.49 13.88 -0.80
N ARG A 119 9.40 14.45 0.41
CA ARG A 119 10.50 14.56 1.37
C ARG A 119 10.31 13.53 2.49
N LEU A 120 10.97 12.38 2.39
CA LEU A 120 10.79 11.26 3.33
C LEU A 120 11.19 11.62 4.76
N GLU A 121 12.16 12.51 4.93
CA GLU A 121 12.60 12.98 6.25
C GLU A 121 11.43 13.58 7.07
N ASN A 122 10.47 14.22 6.38
CA ASN A 122 9.29 14.84 6.99
C ASN A 122 8.10 13.89 7.14
N ILE A 123 8.21 12.63 6.71
CA ILE A 123 7.11 11.67 6.77
C ILE A 123 7.42 10.61 7.82
N LEU A 124 6.67 10.57 8.92
CA LEU A 124 6.76 9.51 9.93
C LEU A 124 5.90 8.31 9.48
N MET A 125 6.55 7.21 9.12
CA MET A 125 5.89 6.06 8.49
C MET A 125 5.66 4.92 9.50
N LEU A 126 4.39 4.65 9.82
CA LEU A 126 3.98 3.45 10.56
C LEU A 126 3.47 2.42 9.56
N GLY A 127 4.37 1.52 9.14
CA GLY A 127 4.09 0.53 8.12
C GLY A 127 3.25 -0.63 8.66
N LEU A 128 2.17 -0.99 7.99
CA LEU A 128 1.27 -2.07 8.38
C LEU A 128 1.64 -3.38 7.66
N ASN A 129 1.77 -4.48 8.40
CA ASN A 129 1.86 -5.79 7.75
C ASN A 129 0.58 -6.08 6.97
N CYS A 130 0.69 -6.57 5.72
CA CYS A 130 -0.44 -6.63 4.82
C CYS A 130 -0.49 -7.97 4.07
N GLY A 131 -1.62 -8.66 4.19
CA GLY A 131 -1.92 -9.86 3.41
C GLY A 131 -2.45 -9.56 2.01
N GLY A 132 -2.98 -8.36 1.82
CA GLY A 132 -3.66 -7.88 0.62
C GLY A 132 -4.92 -7.11 1.01
N SER A 133 -5.60 -6.57 0.00
CA SER A 133 -6.86 -5.82 0.15
C SER A 133 -7.88 -6.38 -0.83
N ILE A 134 -9.14 -6.07 -0.60
CA ILE A 134 -10.30 -6.59 -1.35
C ILE A 134 -11.03 -5.36 -1.89
N SER A 135 -11.53 -5.37 -3.13
CA SER A 135 -12.32 -4.22 -3.60
C SER A 135 -13.66 -4.15 -2.86
N PRO A 136 -14.23 -2.95 -2.66
CA PRO A 136 -15.56 -2.80 -2.06
C PRO A 136 -16.63 -3.65 -2.76
N GLU A 137 -16.62 -3.66 -4.10
CA GLU A 137 -17.52 -4.49 -4.92
C GLU A 137 -17.33 -5.98 -4.65
N MET A 138 -16.08 -6.47 -4.62
CA MET A 138 -15.79 -7.89 -4.36
C MET A 138 -16.20 -8.29 -2.95
N ALA A 139 -15.96 -7.44 -1.96
CA ALA A 139 -16.35 -7.72 -0.58
C ALA A 139 -17.87 -7.81 -0.42
N ARG A 140 -18.62 -6.88 -1.03
CA ARG A 140 -20.09 -6.91 -1.06
C ARG A 140 -20.62 -8.13 -1.81
N LYS A 141 -19.99 -8.50 -2.94
CA LYS A 141 -20.34 -9.71 -3.69
C LYS A 141 -20.13 -10.98 -2.88
N MET A 142 -18.98 -11.12 -2.21
CA MET A 142 -18.71 -12.25 -1.31
C MET A 142 -19.73 -12.33 -0.18
N ALA A 143 -20.09 -11.21 0.45
CA ALA A 143 -21.08 -11.16 1.52
C ALA A 143 -22.37 -11.90 1.12
N VAL A 144 -22.89 -11.61 -0.07
CA VAL A 144 -24.09 -12.25 -0.60
C VAL A 144 -23.83 -13.68 -1.05
N GLU A 145 -22.86 -13.90 -1.94
CA GLU A 145 -22.72 -15.15 -2.70
C GLU A 145 -21.99 -16.26 -1.93
N LYS A 146 -21.15 -15.89 -0.95
CA LYS A 146 -20.28 -16.82 -0.20
C LYS A 146 -20.60 -16.92 1.28
N PHE A 147 -21.12 -15.84 1.85
CA PHE A 147 -21.44 -15.78 3.27
C PHE A 147 -22.95 -15.80 3.53
N ALA A 148 -23.79 -15.58 2.51
CA ALA A 148 -25.24 -15.47 2.63
C ALA A 148 -25.67 -14.41 3.67
N VAL A 149 -24.90 -13.33 3.79
CA VAL A 149 -25.16 -12.19 4.68
C VAL A 149 -25.51 -10.96 3.86
N ASP A 150 -26.38 -10.10 4.41
CA ASP A 150 -26.62 -8.77 3.86
C ASP A 150 -25.35 -7.92 4.05
N PRO A 151 -24.71 -7.42 2.98
CA PRO A 151 -23.52 -6.59 3.10
C PRO A 151 -23.75 -5.34 3.96
N ASP A 152 -24.96 -4.79 3.99
CA ASP A 152 -25.25 -3.58 4.77
C ASP A 152 -25.42 -3.88 6.27
N SER A 153 -25.55 -5.16 6.65
CA SER A 153 -25.60 -5.62 8.04
C SER A 153 -24.23 -5.90 8.65
N VAL A 154 -23.16 -5.86 7.86
CA VAL A 154 -21.81 -6.20 8.33
C VAL A 154 -21.28 -5.07 9.23
N GLU A 155 -20.92 -5.42 10.46
CA GLU A 155 -20.39 -4.48 11.46
C GLU A 155 -18.86 -4.41 11.44
N LYS A 156 -18.22 -5.55 11.15
CA LYS A 156 -16.76 -5.69 11.10
C LYS A 156 -16.36 -6.79 10.13
N GLU A 157 -15.21 -6.58 9.47
CA GLU A 157 -14.52 -7.61 8.71
C GLU A 157 -13.12 -7.83 9.28
N ARG A 158 -12.59 -9.05 9.15
CA ARG A 158 -11.21 -9.36 9.52
C ARG A 158 -10.67 -10.52 8.70
N ILE A 159 -9.36 -10.53 8.49
CA ILE A 159 -8.64 -11.68 7.95
C ILE A 159 -7.81 -12.28 9.08
N SER A 160 -8.19 -13.47 9.54
CA SER A 160 -7.51 -14.13 10.65
C SER A 160 -7.36 -15.62 10.39
N LYS A 161 -6.16 -16.15 10.68
CA LYS A 161 -5.84 -17.59 10.54
C LYS A 161 -6.21 -18.17 9.17
N GLY A 162 -5.97 -17.41 8.10
CA GLY A 162 -6.24 -17.82 6.72
C GLY A 162 -7.71 -17.80 6.32
N LYS A 163 -8.60 -17.22 7.13
CA LYS A 163 -10.02 -17.07 6.82
C LYS A 163 -10.40 -15.61 6.68
N PHE A 164 -11.28 -15.32 5.73
CA PHE A 164 -12.02 -14.07 5.69
C PHE A 164 -13.24 -14.20 6.58
N ILE A 165 -13.49 -13.20 7.43
CA ILE A 165 -14.53 -13.25 8.46
C ILE A 165 -15.37 -11.98 8.39
N PHE A 166 -16.69 -12.15 8.29
CA PHE A 166 -17.67 -11.10 8.51
C PHE A 166 -18.33 -11.28 9.87
N LYS A 167 -18.49 -10.18 10.61
CA LYS A 167 -19.29 -10.10 11.82
C LYS A 167 -20.53 -9.27 11.54
N THR A 168 -21.69 -9.82 11.86
CA THR A 168 -23.01 -9.16 11.79
C THR A 168 -23.71 -9.27 13.15
N PRO A 169 -24.87 -8.63 13.36
CA PRO A 169 -25.69 -8.85 14.55
C PRO A 169 -26.10 -10.30 14.78
N GLU A 170 -26.14 -11.12 13.72
CA GLU A 170 -26.54 -12.54 13.79
C GLU A 170 -25.39 -13.46 14.19
N GLY A 171 -24.14 -13.03 14.02
CA GLY A 171 -22.97 -13.81 14.39
C GLY A 171 -21.73 -13.54 13.55
N GLU A 172 -20.73 -14.41 13.68
CA GLU A 172 -19.52 -14.39 12.86
C GLU A 172 -19.58 -15.50 11.79
N PHE A 173 -19.32 -15.13 10.55
CA PHE A 173 -19.31 -16.01 9.38
C PHE A 173 -17.91 -16.03 8.79
N SER A 174 -17.36 -17.21 8.50
CA SER A 174 -15.96 -17.34 8.03
C SER A 174 -15.83 -18.30 6.86
N VAL A 175 -15.08 -17.91 5.84
CA VAL A 175 -14.71 -18.77 4.69
C VAL A 175 -13.18 -18.76 4.52
N PRO A 176 -12.54 -19.90 4.21
CA PRO A 176 -11.12 -19.96 3.88
C PRO A 176 -10.74 -19.04 2.70
N MET A 177 -9.60 -18.35 2.82
CA MET A 177 -9.13 -17.40 1.79
C MET A 177 -8.75 -18.08 0.48
N ASP A 178 -8.16 -19.27 0.54
CA ASP A 178 -7.76 -20.08 -0.60
C ASP A 178 -8.99 -20.52 -1.42
N GLU A 179 -10.03 -21.02 -0.76
CA GLU A 179 -11.30 -21.37 -1.39
C GLU A 179 -11.92 -20.17 -2.12
N LEU A 180 -11.98 -19.01 -1.47
CA LEU A 180 -12.47 -17.77 -2.09
C LEU A 180 -11.67 -17.43 -3.36
N GLU A 181 -10.34 -17.50 -3.29
CA GLU A 181 -9.48 -17.09 -4.41
C GLU A 181 -9.46 -18.08 -5.58
N GLU A 182 -9.61 -19.37 -5.33
CA GLU A 182 -9.76 -20.40 -6.36
C GLU A 182 -11.04 -20.19 -7.17
N GLU A 183 -12.11 -19.76 -6.50
CA GLU A 183 -13.40 -19.46 -7.11
C GLU A 183 -13.50 -18.06 -7.73
N GLY A 184 -12.40 -17.29 -7.73
CA GLY A 184 -12.34 -15.96 -8.34
C GLY A 184 -12.76 -14.79 -7.44
N TYR A 185 -12.93 -15.03 -6.14
CA TYR A 185 -13.19 -14.01 -5.12
C TYR A 185 -11.93 -13.62 -4.35
N GLY A 186 -12.08 -12.80 -3.29
CA GLY A 186 -11.01 -12.51 -2.34
C GLY A 186 -10.16 -11.31 -2.72
N ARG A 187 -8.84 -11.42 -2.54
CA ARG A 187 -7.92 -10.28 -2.66
C ARG A 187 -7.81 -9.79 -4.10
N ARG A 188 -7.53 -8.48 -4.26
CA ARG A 188 -7.15 -7.87 -5.53
C ARG A 188 -6.03 -8.68 -6.20
N SER A 189 -6.15 -8.88 -7.51
CA SER A 189 -5.23 -9.72 -8.31
C SER A 189 -3.75 -9.38 -8.03
N ASN A 190 -3.40 -8.09 -8.01
CA ASN A 190 -2.06 -7.59 -7.79
C ASN A 190 -1.56 -7.83 -6.36
N CYS A 191 -2.45 -7.77 -5.36
CA CYS A 191 -2.10 -8.03 -3.96
C CYS A 191 -1.65 -9.48 -3.76
N ARG A 192 -2.25 -10.44 -4.48
CA ARG A 192 -1.85 -11.85 -4.44
C ARG A 192 -0.38 -12.02 -4.86
N ARG A 193 0.10 -11.25 -5.83
CA ARG A 193 1.49 -11.27 -6.33
C ARG A 193 2.48 -10.43 -5.52
N CYS A 194 2.05 -9.68 -4.51
CA CYS A 194 2.93 -8.78 -3.76
C CYS A 194 3.87 -9.56 -2.82
N LYS A 195 5.18 -9.27 -2.85
CA LYS A 195 6.19 -9.87 -1.95
C LYS A 195 6.57 -8.99 -0.75
N LEU A 196 6.08 -7.75 -0.67
CA LEU A 196 6.29 -6.91 0.50
C LEU A 196 5.15 -7.14 1.50
N LYS A 197 5.41 -7.98 2.52
CA LYS A 197 4.40 -8.35 3.54
C LYS A 197 4.56 -7.58 4.84
N ILE A 198 5.81 -7.38 5.28
CA ILE A 198 6.16 -6.55 6.43
C ILE A 198 7.01 -5.36 5.92
N PRO A 199 6.48 -4.13 5.95
CA PRO A 199 7.15 -2.97 5.35
C PRO A 199 8.30 -2.45 6.23
N ARG A 200 9.42 -3.17 6.27
CA ARG A 200 10.63 -2.79 7.06
C ARG A 200 11.38 -1.56 6.54
N GLN A 201 10.91 -0.98 5.45
CA GLN A 201 11.31 0.31 4.89
C GLN A 201 10.60 1.49 5.57
N ALA A 202 9.56 1.26 6.37
CA ALA A 202 8.94 2.28 7.21
C ALA A 202 9.81 2.62 8.44
N ASP A 203 9.35 3.53 9.30
CA ASP A 203 10.04 3.85 10.56
C ASP A 203 9.76 2.79 11.62
N LEU A 204 8.51 2.32 11.68
CA LEU A 204 8.06 1.18 12.46
C LEU A 204 7.27 0.22 11.56
N ALA A 205 7.47 -1.09 11.70
CA ALA A 205 6.63 -2.10 11.06
C ALA A 205 5.70 -2.75 12.09
N CYS A 206 4.41 -2.56 11.92
CA CYS A 206 3.36 -2.84 12.89
C CYS A 206 2.36 -3.88 12.35
N GLY A 207 1.78 -4.68 13.26
CA GLY A 207 0.57 -5.46 13.00
C GLY A 207 0.43 -6.67 13.93
N GLU A 208 -0.51 -7.55 13.65
CA GLU A 208 -0.86 -8.65 14.57
C GLU A 208 -0.02 -9.93 14.40
N TRP A 209 0.76 -10.06 13.31
CA TRP A 209 1.48 -11.30 13.03
C TRP A 209 2.55 -11.59 14.08
N GLY A 210 2.36 -12.70 14.79
CA GLY A 210 3.22 -13.16 15.87
C GLY A 210 2.84 -12.68 17.25
N VAL A 211 1.69 -12.02 17.43
CA VAL A 211 1.15 -11.70 18.76
C VAL A 211 0.52 -12.96 19.37
N ILE A 212 0.97 -13.35 20.57
CA ILE A 212 0.51 -14.57 21.25
C ILE A 212 0.25 -14.26 22.73
N GLY A 213 -0.92 -14.68 23.22
CA GLY A 213 -1.26 -14.66 24.65
C GLY A 213 -1.47 -13.28 25.26
N THR A 214 -1.59 -12.23 24.43
CA THR A 214 -1.82 -10.86 24.86
C THR A 214 -2.56 -10.06 23.78
N GLU A 215 -3.24 -8.99 24.18
CA GLU A 215 -3.78 -7.96 23.29
C GLU A 215 -2.71 -6.89 23.07
N ALA A 216 -1.88 -7.09 22.06
CA ALA A 216 -0.81 -6.18 21.70
C ALA A 216 -0.68 -6.10 20.17
N THR A 217 0.01 -5.07 19.68
CA THR A 217 0.51 -4.97 18.31
C THR A 217 1.97 -5.40 18.29
N PHE A 218 2.36 -6.25 17.34
CA PHE A 218 3.76 -6.55 17.09
C PHE A 218 4.39 -5.35 16.37
N VAL A 219 5.39 -4.74 16.99
CA VAL A 219 6.13 -3.59 16.44
C VAL A 219 7.60 -3.98 16.26
N GLU A 220 8.12 -3.80 15.05
CA GLU A 220 9.54 -3.90 14.72
C GLU A 220 10.08 -2.49 14.42
N VAL A 221 11.19 -2.13 15.07
CA VAL A 221 11.81 -0.81 14.93
C VAL A 221 12.72 -0.81 13.71
N CYS A 222 12.45 0.05 12.73
CA CYS A 222 13.10 0.01 11.43
C CYS A 222 14.00 1.23 11.15
N SER A 223 13.82 2.32 11.90
CA SER A 223 14.64 3.54 11.80
C SER A 223 14.91 4.18 13.17
N ALA A 224 15.83 5.14 13.20
CA ALA A 224 16.10 5.95 14.39
C ALA A 224 14.88 6.81 14.80
N LYS A 225 14.14 7.32 13.82
CA LYS A 225 12.90 8.08 14.04
C LYS A 225 11.81 7.20 14.65
N GLY A 226 11.70 5.95 14.22
CA GLY A 226 10.78 4.96 14.83
C GLY A 226 11.18 4.62 16.27
N ALA A 227 12.48 4.43 16.53
CA ALA A 227 13.01 4.20 17.87
C ALA A 227 12.66 5.36 18.81
N GLU A 228 12.94 6.59 18.39
CA GLU A 228 12.67 7.81 19.16
C GLU A 228 11.18 7.97 19.49
N LEU A 229 10.29 7.73 18.51
CA LEU A 229 8.84 7.79 18.73
C LEU A 229 8.42 6.80 19.82
N LEU A 230 8.89 5.55 19.73
CA LEU A 230 8.50 4.48 20.62
C LEU A 230 9.02 4.71 22.06
N GLU A 231 10.25 5.19 22.21
CA GLU A 231 10.84 5.58 23.50
C GLU A 231 10.03 6.69 24.17
N LYS A 232 9.74 7.76 23.43
CA LYS A 232 9.02 8.92 23.96
C LYS A 232 7.56 8.61 24.30
N ALA A 233 6.87 7.83 23.46
CA ALA A 233 5.48 7.44 23.70
C ALA A 233 5.33 6.52 24.92
N GLU A 234 6.30 5.61 25.15
CA GLU A 234 6.29 4.80 26.37
C GLU A 234 6.62 5.66 27.61
N ALA A 235 7.60 6.56 27.52
CA ALA A 235 7.95 7.46 28.62
C ALA A 235 6.82 8.42 29.00
N SER A 236 5.94 8.78 28.06
CA SER A 236 4.75 9.59 28.33
C SER A 236 3.56 8.77 28.86
N GLY A 237 3.65 7.44 28.90
CA GLY A 237 2.54 6.56 29.27
C GLY A 237 1.44 6.44 28.20
N ALA A 238 1.72 6.78 26.94
CA ALA A 238 0.75 6.59 25.84
C ALA A 238 0.64 5.11 25.42
N ILE A 239 1.73 4.36 25.60
CA ILE A 239 1.83 2.93 25.31
C ILE A 239 2.56 2.18 26.42
N GLU A 240 2.33 0.88 26.49
CA GLU A 240 3.14 -0.09 27.21
C GLU A 240 3.85 -0.99 26.20
N ALA A 241 5.16 -1.18 26.36
CA ALA A 241 5.94 -2.09 25.54
C ALA A 241 6.51 -3.24 26.37
N SER A 242 6.54 -4.43 25.77
CA SER A 242 7.11 -5.63 26.38
C SER A 242 7.81 -6.48 25.32
N SER A 243 8.73 -7.34 25.76
CA SER A 243 9.42 -8.26 24.86
C SER A 243 8.46 -9.30 24.30
N PRO A 244 8.46 -9.56 22.97
CA PRO A 244 7.70 -10.64 22.38
C PRO A 244 8.15 -11.98 22.96
N VAL A 245 7.21 -12.89 23.17
CA VAL A 245 7.56 -14.27 23.55
C VAL A 245 8.33 -14.95 22.41
N PRO A 246 9.29 -15.85 22.68
CA PRO A 246 10.07 -16.52 21.63
C PRO A 246 9.21 -17.19 20.56
N LYS A 247 8.07 -17.79 20.97
CA LYS A 247 7.12 -18.40 20.05
C LYS A 247 6.47 -17.39 19.10
N GLY A 248 6.26 -16.16 19.56
CA GLY A 248 5.69 -15.08 18.75
C GLY A 248 6.62 -14.65 17.61
N LEU A 249 7.92 -14.60 17.88
CA LEU A 249 8.95 -14.34 16.86
C LEU A 249 8.95 -15.44 15.78
N GLU A 250 8.91 -16.70 16.19
CA GLU A 250 8.84 -17.85 15.28
C GLU A 250 7.57 -17.81 14.42
N VAL A 251 6.41 -17.55 15.03
CA VAL A 251 5.12 -17.48 14.34
C VAL A 251 5.08 -16.31 13.36
N ARG A 252 5.61 -15.14 13.73
CA ARG A 252 5.71 -13.98 12.81
C ARG A 252 6.47 -14.35 11.54
N GLY A 253 7.65 -14.96 11.69
CA GLY A 253 8.46 -15.41 10.56
C GLY A 253 7.77 -16.47 9.70
N LYS A 254 7.09 -17.44 10.34
CA LYS A 254 6.32 -18.47 9.62
C LYS A 254 5.16 -17.90 8.82
N ILE A 255 4.40 -16.96 9.38
CA ILE A 255 3.30 -16.30 8.67
C ILE A 255 3.85 -15.51 7.48
N GLU A 256 4.90 -14.71 7.69
CA GLU A 256 5.54 -13.96 6.59
C GLU A 256 6.01 -14.90 5.48
N GLN A 257 6.72 -15.98 5.81
CA GLN A 257 7.19 -16.96 4.82
C GLN A 257 6.04 -17.64 4.07
N SER A 258 4.96 -18.01 4.77
CA SER A 258 3.77 -18.59 4.13
C SER A 258 3.13 -17.60 3.14
N MET A 259 3.03 -16.33 3.52
CA MET A 259 2.50 -15.27 2.65
C MET A 259 3.41 -14.97 1.46
N LEU A 260 4.73 -15.15 1.59
CA LEU A 260 5.69 -15.03 0.49
C LEU A 260 5.57 -16.22 -0.48
N ASN A 261 5.44 -17.44 0.03
CA ASN A 261 5.25 -18.63 -0.79
C ASN A 261 3.96 -18.53 -1.62
N LEU A 262 2.85 -18.13 -0.98
CA LEU A 262 1.59 -17.89 -1.69
C LEU A 262 1.73 -16.81 -2.77
N ALA A 263 2.51 -15.76 -2.52
CA ALA A 263 2.78 -14.75 -3.53
C ALA A 263 3.61 -15.27 -4.71
N GLU A 264 4.50 -16.22 -4.47
CA GLU A 264 5.26 -16.89 -5.53
C GLU A 264 4.36 -17.77 -6.39
N GLU A 265 3.51 -18.58 -5.77
CA GLU A 265 2.55 -19.44 -6.47
C GLU A 265 1.63 -18.62 -7.38
N TRP A 266 1.14 -17.48 -6.90
CA TRP A 266 0.32 -16.58 -7.73
C TRP A 266 1.10 -15.89 -8.84
N ARG A 267 2.38 -15.53 -8.62
CA ARG A 267 3.23 -15.02 -9.70
C ARG A 267 3.45 -16.07 -10.77
N GLU A 268 3.80 -17.29 -10.39
CA GLU A 268 4.00 -18.41 -11.32
C GLU A 268 2.73 -18.67 -12.13
N LYS A 269 1.57 -18.77 -11.45
CA LYS A 269 0.26 -18.97 -12.08
C LYS A 269 -0.09 -17.85 -13.06
N ASP A 270 -0.07 -16.60 -12.60
CA ASP A 270 -0.52 -15.46 -13.40
C ASP A 270 0.44 -15.16 -14.56
N PHE A 271 1.76 -15.24 -14.35
CA PHE A 271 2.74 -14.98 -15.40
C PHE A 271 2.79 -16.12 -16.42
N ARG A 272 2.64 -17.39 -16.00
CA ARG A 272 2.49 -18.51 -16.93
C ARG A 272 1.25 -18.35 -17.80
N ALA A 273 0.14 -17.86 -17.24
CA ALA A 273 -1.10 -17.62 -17.98
C ALA A 273 -0.95 -16.55 -19.08
N LEU A 274 0.02 -15.63 -18.96
CA LEU A 274 0.35 -14.67 -20.03
C LEU A 274 0.95 -15.36 -21.27
N GLY A 275 1.57 -16.52 -21.08
CA GLY A 275 2.37 -17.20 -22.10
C GLY A 275 3.70 -16.50 -22.39
N GLU A 276 4.42 -16.98 -23.39
CA GLU A 276 5.77 -16.49 -23.72
C GLU A 276 5.85 -15.92 -25.14
N GLY A 277 6.80 -15.01 -25.36
CA GLY A 277 7.13 -14.43 -26.66
C GLY A 277 5.92 -13.86 -27.41
N LYS A 278 5.53 -14.51 -28.52
CA LYS A 278 4.40 -14.06 -29.34
C LYS A 278 3.04 -14.19 -28.62
N ALA A 279 2.90 -15.12 -27.68
CA ALA A 279 1.64 -15.34 -26.97
C ALA A 279 1.34 -14.19 -26.01
N SER A 280 2.30 -13.82 -25.15
CA SER A 280 2.16 -12.68 -24.24
C SER A 280 1.98 -11.36 -24.98
N LEU A 281 2.73 -11.15 -26.06
CA LEU A 281 2.57 -9.96 -26.90
C LEU A 281 1.16 -9.87 -27.51
N LYS A 282 0.60 -10.98 -27.98
CA LYS A 282 -0.77 -11.02 -28.50
C LYS A 282 -1.80 -10.70 -27.41
N GLN A 283 -1.65 -11.27 -26.22
CA GLN A 283 -2.55 -10.94 -25.09
C GLN A 283 -2.48 -9.45 -24.74
N LEU A 284 -1.28 -8.90 -24.62
CA LEU A 284 -1.07 -7.49 -24.35
C LEU A 284 -1.74 -6.59 -25.40
N ILE A 285 -1.53 -6.87 -26.69
CA ILE A 285 -2.15 -6.13 -27.80
C ILE A 285 -3.68 -6.25 -27.74
N ASN A 286 -4.21 -7.45 -27.51
CA ASN A 286 -5.64 -7.69 -27.46
C ASN A 286 -6.30 -6.95 -26.28
N GLU A 287 -5.75 -7.05 -25.07
CA GLU A 287 -6.30 -6.36 -23.91
C GLU A 287 -6.20 -4.84 -24.07
N THR A 288 -5.05 -4.34 -24.54
CA THR A 288 -4.86 -2.89 -24.71
C THR A 288 -5.64 -2.30 -25.88
N SER A 289 -6.09 -3.11 -26.85
CA SER A 289 -6.98 -2.66 -27.93
C SER A 289 -8.34 -2.18 -27.44
N ARG A 290 -8.71 -2.46 -26.18
CA ARG A 290 -9.92 -1.97 -25.51
C ARG A 290 -9.75 -0.58 -24.89
N CYS A 291 -8.52 -0.04 -24.87
CA CYS A 291 -8.19 1.19 -24.16
C CYS A 291 -8.94 2.40 -24.71
N ILE A 292 -9.62 3.14 -23.81
CA ILE A 292 -10.33 4.38 -24.16
C ILE A 292 -9.49 5.66 -23.98
N LYS A 293 -8.19 5.50 -23.68
CA LYS A 293 -7.24 6.61 -23.47
C LYS A 293 -7.72 7.63 -22.41
N CYS A 294 -8.27 7.16 -21.29
CA CYS A 294 -8.72 8.02 -20.18
C CYS A 294 -7.58 8.56 -19.29
N TYR A 295 -6.34 8.10 -19.50
CA TYR A 295 -5.12 8.50 -18.76
C TYR A 295 -5.08 8.21 -17.25
N THR A 296 -6.14 7.66 -16.66
CA THR A 296 -6.19 7.30 -15.23
C THR A 296 -5.00 6.43 -14.80
N CYS A 297 -4.60 5.47 -15.65
CA CYS A 297 -3.47 4.56 -15.39
C CYS A 297 -2.09 5.26 -15.32
N ILE A 298 -1.99 6.50 -15.78
CA ILE A 298 -0.82 7.38 -15.69
C ILE A 298 -0.96 8.27 -14.46
N GLU A 299 -2.11 8.93 -14.29
CA GLU A 299 -2.38 9.87 -13.19
C GLU A 299 -2.19 9.24 -11.81
N VAL A 300 -2.63 8.00 -11.62
CA VAL A 300 -2.55 7.30 -10.34
C VAL A 300 -1.19 6.64 -10.07
N CYS A 301 -0.27 6.68 -11.04
CA CYS A 301 1.01 5.96 -10.94
C CYS A 301 2.05 6.78 -10.15
N PRO A 302 2.64 6.26 -9.06
CA PRO A 302 3.70 6.95 -8.32
C PRO A 302 5.02 7.03 -9.07
N ALA A 303 5.21 6.20 -10.10
CA ALA A 303 6.38 6.28 -10.98
C ALA A 303 6.24 7.31 -12.11
N LEU A 304 5.05 7.90 -12.30
CA LEU A 304 4.78 8.92 -13.32
C LEU A 304 4.15 10.19 -12.73
N PRO A 305 4.69 10.76 -11.64
CA PRO A 305 4.02 11.82 -10.88
C PRO A 305 3.83 13.12 -11.67
N HIS A 306 4.70 13.39 -12.66
CA HIS A 306 4.68 14.58 -13.50
C HIS A 306 4.03 14.39 -14.86
N ALA A 307 3.75 13.14 -15.24
CA ALA A 307 3.33 12.84 -16.59
C ALA A 307 1.92 13.39 -16.84
N LYS A 308 1.78 14.12 -17.94
CA LYS A 308 0.51 14.69 -18.39
C LYS A 308 0.02 13.95 -19.62
N PRO A 309 -1.29 13.95 -19.90
CA PRO A 309 -1.82 13.41 -21.15
C PRO A 309 -1.11 13.94 -22.42
N SER A 310 -0.67 15.21 -22.39
CA SER A 310 0.07 15.87 -23.47
C SER A 310 1.46 15.30 -23.73
N ASP A 311 2.03 14.55 -22.80
CA ASP A 311 3.36 13.95 -22.95
C ASP A 311 3.34 12.66 -23.80
N PHE A 312 2.15 12.09 -24.01
CA PHE A 312 1.94 10.85 -24.77
C PHE A 312 1.47 11.16 -26.20
N THR A 313 2.34 11.80 -26.99
CA THR A 313 2.07 12.31 -28.35
C THR A 313 2.27 11.29 -29.48
N VAL A 314 2.47 10.02 -29.16
CA VAL A 314 2.72 8.94 -30.13
C VAL A 314 1.55 8.64 -31.08
N ASP A 315 0.40 9.25 -30.85
CA ASP A 315 -0.80 9.15 -31.69
C ASP A 315 -1.41 10.52 -31.95
N ALA A 316 -2.21 10.59 -33.01
CA ALA A 316 -3.10 11.73 -33.24
C ALA A 316 -3.98 12.00 -31.99
N SER A 317 -4.16 13.28 -31.69
CA SER A 317 -5.06 13.71 -30.61
C SER A 317 -6.47 13.16 -30.84
N GLY A 318 -7.13 12.65 -29.79
CA GLY A 318 -8.47 12.09 -29.86
C GLY A 318 -8.60 10.67 -30.45
N LYS A 319 -7.51 10.04 -30.91
CA LYS A 319 -7.57 8.66 -31.43
C LYS A 319 -7.80 7.64 -30.30
N VAL A 320 -8.89 6.88 -30.42
CA VAL A 320 -9.30 5.80 -29.53
C VAL A 320 -9.82 4.60 -30.34
N PRO A 321 -9.41 3.35 -30.04
CA PRO A 321 -8.31 2.99 -29.15
C PRO A 321 -6.97 3.59 -29.61
N PRO A 322 -6.05 3.91 -28.68
CA PRO A 322 -4.74 4.40 -29.07
C PRO A 322 -3.97 3.30 -29.83
N ALA A 323 -2.97 3.70 -30.62
CA ALA A 323 -2.02 2.74 -31.16
C ALA A 323 -1.26 2.06 -30.03
N PHE A 324 -0.78 0.85 -30.33
CA PHE A 324 0.04 0.07 -29.40
C PHE A 324 1.26 0.84 -28.86
N ALA A 325 1.81 1.77 -29.68
CA ALA A 325 2.91 2.65 -29.28
C ALA A 325 2.65 3.46 -28.00
N PHE A 326 1.38 3.81 -27.72
CA PHE A 326 0.99 4.51 -26.49
C PHE A 326 1.24 3.63 -25.26
N HIS A 327 0.83 2.37 -25.36
CA HIS A 327 0.99 1.40 -24.29
C HIS A 327 2.47 1.07 -24.08
N THR A 328 3.23 0.86 -25.15
CA THR A 328 4.68 0.61 -25.04
C THR A 328 5.42 1.78 -24.41
N LEU A 329 5.08 3.03 -24.77
CA LEU A 329 5.66 4.22 -24.14
C LEU A 329 5.35 4.27 -22.64
N ARG A 330 4.07 4.09 -22.27
CA ARG A 330 3.69 4.02 -20.85
C ARG A 330 4.46 2.93 -20.11
N TYR A 331 4.54 1.74 -20.69
CA TYR A 331 5.23 0.60 -20.09
C TYR A 331 6.73 0.83 -19.96
N SER A 332 7.38 1.44 -20.94
CA SER A 332 8.81 1.77 -20.88
C SER A 332 9.14 2.86 -19.87
N LEU A 333 8.24 3.82 -19.65
CA LEU A 333 8.46 4.90 -18.67
C LEU A 333 8.38 4.40 -17.22
N VAL A 334 7.60 3.36 -16.97
CA VAL A 334 7.49 2.73 -15.64
C VAL A 334 8.52 1.62 -15.49
N ALA A 335 8.68 0.75 -16.49
CA ALA A 335 9.65 -0.35 -16.55
C ALA A 335 9.88 -1.03 -15.19
N ASP A 336 11.11 -0.98 -14.67
CA ASP A 336 11.55 -1.56 -13.41
C ASP A 336 11.13 -0.75 -12.17
N SER A 337 10.48 0.41 -12.33
CA SER A 337 9.86 1.20 -11.25
C SER A 337 8.42 0.78 -10.90
N CYS A 338 7.86 -0.26 -11.52
CA CYS A 338 6.52 -0.74 -11.17
C CYS A 338 6.51 -1.38 -9.77
N ILE A 339 5.73 -0.80 -8.84
CA ILE A 339 5.55 -1.34 -7.48
C ILE A 339 4.37 -2.32 -7.34
N ASN A 340 3.73 -2.71 -8.44
CA ASN A 340 2.57 -3.63 -8.47
C ASN A 340 1.40 -3.21 -7.54
N CYS A 341 1.16 -1.90 -7.38
CA CYS A 341 0.15 -1.37 -6.45
C CYS A 341 -1.32 -1.58 -6.90
N GLY A 342 -1.56 -1.90 -8.18
CA GLY A 342 -2.88 -2.25 -8.69
C GLY A 342 -3.77 -1.08 -9.13
N GLN A 343 -3.46 0.16 -8.74
CA GLN A 343 -4.32 1.33 -9.02
C GLN A 343 -4.66 1.50 -10.51
N CYS A 344 -3.69 1.25 -11.39
CA CYS A 344 -3.89 1.37 -12.83
C CYS A 344 -4.74 0.28 -13.48
N GLU A 345 -4.94 -0.84 -12.79
CA GLU A 345 -5.80 -1.95 -13.20
C GLU A 345 -7.19 -1.77 -12.61
N GLU A 346 -7.28 -1.55 -11.30
CA GLU A 346 -8.54 -1.38 -10.58
C GLU A 346 -9.35 -0.16 -11.06
N LEU A 347 -8.68 0.94 -11.41
CA LEU A 347 -9.35 2.16 -11.89
C LEU A 347 -9.46 2.20 -13.42
N CYS A 348 -9.15 1.10 -14.12
CA CYS A 348 -9.31 1.04 -15.57
C CYS A 348 -10.78 0.79 -15.90
N PRO A 349 -11.50 1.70 -16.59
CA PRO A 349 -12.91 1.52 -16.93
C PRO A 349 -13.15 0.41 -17.96
N MET A 350 -12.08 -0.21 -18.48
CA MET A 350 -12.11 -1.26 -19.48
C MET A 350 -11.51 -2.57 -18.94
N ASP A 351 -11.29 -2.67 -17.63
CA ASP A 351 -10.76 -3.87 -16.97
C ASP A 351 -9.45 -4.40 -17.57
N ILE A 352 -8.60 -3.49 -18.08
CA ILE A 352 -7.29 -3.88 -18.64
C ILE A 352 -6.37 -4.26 -17.47
N PRO A 353 -5.74 -5.45 -17.49
CA PRO A 353 -4.90 -5.93 -16.41
C PRO A 353 -3.51 -5.27 -16.42
N ASN A 354 -3.50 -3.93 -16.31
CA ASN A 354 -2.29 -3.11 -16.42
C ASN A 354 -1.25 -3.47 -15.37
N ALA A 355 -1.67 -3.84 -14.15
CA ALA A 355 -0.73 -4.18 -13.09
C ALA A 355 -0.09 -5.54 -13.35
N LEU A 356 -0.83 -6.50 -13.91
CA LEU A 356 -0.28 -7.79 -14.34
C LEU A 356 0.85 -7.62 -15.37
N PHE A 357 0.59 -6.92 -16.48
CA PHE A 357 1.59 -6.73 -17.54
C PHE A 357 2.79 -5.92 -17.07
N MET A 358 2.57 -4.83 -16.33
CA MET A 358 3.67 -4.02 -15.81
C MET A 358 4.52 -4.79 -14.81
N HIS A 359 3.90 -5.59 -13.95
CA HIS A 359 4.61 -6.37 -12.97
C HIS A 359 5.39 -7.52 -13.60
N SER A 360 4.89 -8.17 -14.66
CA SER A 360 5.66 -9.20 -15.35
C SER A 360 6.94 -8.61 -15.95
N PHE A 361 6.86 -7.43 -16.59
CA PHE A 361 8.06 -6.74 -17.09
C PHE A 361 9.02 -6.33 -15.97
N ALA A 362 8.49 -5.76 -14.89
CA ALA A 362 9.33 -5.33 -13.77
C ALA A 362 10.06 -6.51 -13.10
N VAL A 363 9.43 -7.68 -13.01
CA VAL A 363 10.07 -8.89 -12.46
C VAL A 363 11.21 -9.39 -13.35
N GLU A 364 11.01 -9.43 -14.68
CA GLU A 364 12.11 -9.79 -15.59
C GLU A 364 13.28 -8.80 -15.50
N LEU A 365 13.00 -7.49 -15.45
CA LEU A 365 14.03 -6.46 -15.30
C LEU A 365 14.74 -6.54 -13.95
N GLN A 366 14.00 -6.87 -12.89
CA GLN A 366 14.55 -7.12 -11.57
C GLN A 366 15.50 -8.33 -11.56
N GLU A 367 15.17 -9.41 -12.28
CA GLU A 367 16.05 -10.57 -12.41
C GLU A 367 17.32 -10.24 -13.20
N LEU A 368 17.22 -9.41 -14.23
CA LEU A 368 18.34 -8.98 -15.05
C LEU A 368 19.28 -7.99 -14.36
N TYR A 369 18.73 -7.01 -13.65
CA TYR A 369 19.50 -5.86 -13.13
C TYR A 369 19.56 -5.78 -11.60
N GLY A 370 18.79 -6.60 -10.88
CA GLY A 370 18.76 -6.64 -9.41
C GLY A 370 17.98 -5.50 -8.75
N TYR A 371 17.51 -4.50 -9.52
CA TYR A 371 16.75 -3.37 -8.98
C TYR A 371 15.35 -3.78 -8.51
N ARG A 372 14.93 -3.26 -7.35
CA ARG A 372 13.62 -3.53 -6.74
C ARG A 372 12.91 -2.22 -6.40
N ALA A 373 11.83 -1.94 -7.11
CA ALA A 373 11.06 -0.71 -6.95
C ALA A 373 10.60 -0.51 -5.50
N GLY A 374 10.84 0.68 -4.97
CA GLY A 374 10.43 1.08 -3.64
C GLY A 374 11.05 0.29 -2.47
N GLU A 375 12.14 -0.46 -2.64
CA GLU A 375 12.81 -1.14 -1.51
C GLU A 375 13.75 -0.20 -0.74
N ASP A 376 14.50 0.60 -1.48
CA ASP A 376 15.41 1.63 -0.98
C ASP A 376 15.44 2.83 -1.94
N LEU A 377 16.37 3.77 -1.72
CA LEU A 377 16.56 4.98 -2.53
C LEU A 377 17.52 4.79 -3.72
N SER A 378 17.94 3.57 -4.04
CA SER A 378 18.63 3.30 -5.30
C SER A 378 17.74 3.70 -6.48
N LEU A 379 18.37 4.11 -7.58
CA LEU A 379 17.66 4.57 -8.77
C LEU A 379 17.33 3.36 -9.67
N PRO A 380 16.19 3.39 -10.40
CA PRO A 380 15.90 2.39 -11.42
C PRO A 380 17.00 2.33 -12.47
N THR A 381 17.23 1.14 -13.00
CA THR A 381 18.24 0.88 -14.03
C THR A 381 17.69 1.20 -15.42
N VAL A 382 16.39 0.99 -15.64
CA VAL A 382 15.78 1.06 -16.97
C VAL A 382 14.79 2.22 -17.09
N ALA A 383 13.95 2.43 -16.08
CA ALA A 383 12.95 3.50 -16.13
C ALA A 383 13.64 4.88 -16.18
N PRO A 384 13.29 5.75 -17.14
CA PRO A 384 13.90 7.06 -17.28
C PRO A 384 13.36 8.01 -16.21
N LEU A 385 14.09 8.17 -15.10
CA LEU A 385 13.71 9.08 -14.02
C LEU A 385 13.52 10.50 -14.51
N GLU A 386 14.38 10.94 -15.43
CA GLU A 386 14.40 12.31 -15.94
C GLU A 386 13.27 12.63 -16.92
N ALA A 387 12.50 11.61 -17.32
CA ALA A 387 11.36 11.81 -18.19
C ALA A 387 10.33 12.73 -17.50
N PHE A 388 9.99 13.81 -18.18
CA PHE A 388 9.00 14.81 -17.76
C PHE A 388 9.40 15.66 -16.54
N PHE A 389 10.67 15.66 -16.13
CA PHE A 389 11.17 16.75 -15.28
C PHE A 389 11.17 18.04 -16.10
N HIS A 390 10.23 18.93 -15.79
CA HIS A 390 10.29 20.30 -16.28
C HIS A 390 11.28 21.06 -15.40
N GLU A 391 12.47 21.39 -15.92
CA GLU A 391 13.41 22.29 -15.24
C GLU A 391 12.66 23.58 -14.84
N LYS A 392 12.47 23.79 -13.53
CA LYS A 392 12.08 25.10 -13.01
C LYS A 392 13.28 26.03 -13.16
N GLY A 393 13.31 26.77 -14.26
CA GLY A 393 14.12 27.97 -14.41
C GLY A 393 15.51 27.76 -15.01
N GLN A 394 15.56 27.52 -16.32
CA GLN A 394 16.58 28.22 -17.09
C GLN A 394 16.24 29.71 -17.05
N ASN A 395 16.89 30.44 -16.15
CA ASN A 395 17.01 31.87 -16.26
C ASN A 395 17.44 32.19 -17.69
N LYS A 396 16.53 32.81 -18.46
CA LYS A 396 16.90 33.61 -19.62
C LYS A 396 17.65 34.85 -19.13
N SER A 397 18.88 34.65 -18.64
CA SER A 397 19.96 35.63 -18.70
C SER A 397 20.78 35.22 -19.91
N GLY A 398 20.74 35.88 -21.06
CA GLY A 398 21.00 37.30 -21.24
C GLY A 398 22.48 37.48 -21.57
N LYS A 399 22.78 37.58 -22.88
CA LYS A 399 24.04 38.06 -23.52
C LYS A 399 25.22 37.07 -23.45
N ARG A 400 26.00 36.84 -24.51
CA ARG A 400 26.32 37.65 -25.70
C ARG A 400 26.26 36.85 -26.99
#